data_AF-A0A6A6ZSS0-F1
#
_entry.id   AF-A0A6A6ZSS0-F1
#
_cell.length_a   1.000
_cell.length_b   1.000
_cell.length_c   1.000
_cell.angle_alpha   90.00
_cell.angle_beta   90.00
_cell.angle_gamma   90.00
#
_symmetry.space_group_name_H-M   'P 1'
#
loop_
_entity.id
_entity.type
_entity.pdbx_description
1 polymer ?
#
loop_
_entity_poly.entity_id
_entity_poly.type
_entity_poly.pdbx_seq_one_letter_code
_entity_poly.pdbx_strand_id
1 'polypeptide(L)'
;MPPKKKEFLKPKPKSKAKAQEPQSENDFLEAADEHEQAAGKWRAGDTAKATRFFNRAIDVYNEGLKRYPQSFDLAYNKANLEYSITEDERIVSQLGNKTALLEETLNSHRFAISLNPKNTDILFNAGQVLTSLAEASLEAGTQEAAKVPARALLEEAVDIFTRCLESQQREYEQMQAEIAKAQESGEYQEAWEGGGVSLNNTHPEEEAESASSASEGPGDWATVEEPITAETILETCTAQLGALTTLLGLYGPSDLSNIEKKAQDGTDTATTKIPALIHLVDTTPSLKLPDEPKAGPTLSIGASAVEEVTTTPKDDAILATANFQAAIAEVAYRSGRSTSTRYAQTVEQIFSSITSTGDSASSDLAKANIQSSYADALIDLASALADGTQYTPSSPSFPTDIEIQWTALAQAQTLLTQLAAAPFTSILSASRLADIFLARGDTDLFRFRISLLENVKSAWVKSKMVLVGNAGVFYRGARTYAEKAGAAGVRSTANAKAIVAEILKEVTSGSQVTKESWQGRSAKLTKVLKQMVEEGIVGHENVEGLLKFVE
;
A
#
# COMPACT_ATOMS: atom_id res chain seq x y z
N MET A 1 -77.32 -19.10 4.32
CA MET A 1 -77.43 -18.25 3.11
C MET A 1 -77.46 -16.81 3.59
N PRO A 2 -76.71 -15.81 3.06
CA PRO A 2 -75.98 -15.65 1.78
C PRO A 2 -74.49 -15.20 2.02
N PRO A 3 -73.76 -14.48 1.12
CA PRO A 3 -73.47 -14.67 -0.32
C PRO A 3 -71.94 -14.82 -0.65
N LYS A 4 -71.64 -15.28 -1.87
CA LYS A 4 -70.29 -15.26 -2.50
C LYS A 4 -69.98 -13.89 -3.13
N LYS A 5 -68.70 -13.47 -3.04
CA LYS A 5 -67.80 -12.86 -4.08
C LYS A 5 -66.94 -11.70 -3.54
N LYS A 6 -65.62 -11.84 -3.70
CA LYS A 6 -64.77 -11.00 -4.58
C LYS A 6 -63.33 -11.51 -4.50
N GLU A 7 -62.93 -12.30 -5.49
CA GLU A 7 -61.52 -12.59 -5.76
C GLU A 7 -60.84 -11.30 -6.17
N PHE A 8 -59.96 -10.79 -5.29
CA PHE A 8 -58.96 -9.81 -5.70
C PHE A 8 -57.95 -10.54 -6.58
N LEU A 9 -57.94 -10.19 -7.87
CA LEU A 9 -56.90 -10.52 -8.82
C LEU A 9 -55.54 -10.13 -8.23
N LYS A 10 -54.74 -11.12 -7.84
CA LYS A 10 -53.32 -10.93 -7.56
C LYS A 10 -52.63 -10.57 -8.88
N PRO A 11 -51.88 -9.46 -8.98
CA PRO A 11 -51.05 -9.23 -10.14
C PRO A 11 -50.00 -10.34 -10.21
N LYS A 12 -49.92 -11.02 -11.36
CA LYS A 12 -48.88 -12.02 -11.61
C LYS A 12 -47.52 -11.34 -11.41
N PRO A 13 -46.56 -11.94 -10.68
CA PRO A 13 -45.21 -11.43 -10.64
C PRO A 13 -44.68 -11.40 -12.08
N LYS A 14 -44.19 -10.23 -12.52
CA LYS A 14 -43.44 -10.13 -13.77
C LYS A 14 -42.33 -11.19 -13.70
N SER A 15 -42.38 -12.16 -14.61
CA SER A 15 -41.28 -13.10 -14.80
C SER A 15 -40.03 -12.28 -15.07
N LYS A 16 -38.99 -12.45 -14.25
CA LYS A 16 -37.65 -11.99 -14.61
C LYS A 16 -37.38 -12.51 -16.02
N ALA A 17 -37.12 -11.61 -16.96
CA ALA A 17 -36.61 -12.01 -18.27
C ALA A 17 -35.37 -12.88 -18.00
N LYS A 18 -35.27 -14.02 -18.70
CA LYS A 18 -34.02 -14.78 -18.71
C LYS A 18 -32.93 -13.80 -19.11
N ALA A 19 -31.85 -13.73 -18.32
CA ALA A 19 -30.66 -12.99 -18.72
C ALA A 19 -30.30 -13.43 -20.14
N GLN A 20 -30.29 -12.48 -21.06
CA GLN A 20 -29.90 -12.71 -22.43
C GLN A 20 -28.43 -13.14 -22.42
N GLU A 21 -28.10 -14.24 -23.08
CA GLU A 21 -26.70 -14.66 -23.17
C GLU A 21 -25.89 -13.56 -23.87
N PRO A 22 -24.75 -13.11 -23.30
CA PRO A 22 -23.95 -12.05 -23.89
C PRO A 22 -23.53 -12.39 -25.32
N GLN A 23 -23.78 -11.49 -26.27
CA GLN A 23 -23.49 -11.72 -27.68
C GLN A 23 -22.40 -10.79 -28.22
N SER A 24 -22.38 -9.54 -27.78
CA SER A 24 -21.37 -8.54 -28.13
C SER A 24 -20.28 -8.43 -27.05
N GLU A 25 -19.15 -7.82 -27.38
CA GLU A 25 -18.11 -7.47 -26.40
C GLU A 25 -18.68 -6.60 -25.26
N ASN A 26 -19.51 -5.61 -25.61
CA ASN A 26 -20.18 -4.75 -24.64
C ASN A 26 -21.15 -5.51 -23.73
N ASP A 27 -21.85 -6.54 -24.24
CA ASP A 27 -22.74 -7.37 -23.42
C ASP A 27 -21.95 -8.16 -22.37
N PHE A 28 -20.72 -8.58 -22.68
CA PHE A 28 -19.83 -9.23 -21.71
C PHE A 28 -19.33 -8.24 -20.67
N LEU A 29 -18.97 -7.01 -21.07
CA LEU A 29 -18.58 -5.94 -20.16
C LEU A 29 -19.70 -5.60 -19.18
N GLU A 30 -20.93 -5.36 -19.67
CA GLU A 30 -22.10 -5.03 -18.85
C GLU A 30 -22.46 -6.18 -17.90
N ALA A 31 -22.46 -7.43 -18.38
CA ALA A 31 -22.76 -8.60 -17.55
C ALA A 31 -21.71 -8.81 -16.44
N ALA A 32 -20.43 -8.53 -16.72
CA ALA A 32 -19.38 -8.61 -15.72
C ALA A 32 -19.54 -7.48 -14.67
N ASP A 33 -19.77 -6.25 -15.11
CA ASP A 33 -20.01 -5.10 -14.22
C ASP A 33 -21.22 -5.32 -13.29
N GLU A 34 -22.32 -5.89 -13.79
CA GLU A 34 -23.47 -6.27 -12.94
C GLU A 34 -23.06 -7.22 -11.79
N HIS A 35 -22.15 -8.16 -12.07
CA HIS A 35 -21.61 -9.07 -11.07
C HIS A 35 -20.65 -8.39 -10.10
N GLU A 36 -19.82 -7.46 -10.56
CA GLU A 36 -18.94 -6.65 -9.70
C GLU A 36 -19.73 -5.75 -8.75
N GLN A 37 -20.71 -5.01 -9.27
CA GLN A 37 -21.62 -4.19 -8.45
C GLN A 37 -22.40 -5.04 -7.44
N ALA A 38 -22.82 -6.24 -7.85
CA ALA A 38 -23.44 -7.19 -6.93
C ALA A 38 -22.46 -7.64 -5.84
N ALA A 39 -21.20 -7.92 -6.17
CA ALA A 39 -20.17 -8.29 -5.20
C ALA A 39 -19.90 -7.16 -4.19
N GLY A 40 -19.79 -5.91 -4.66
CA GLY A 40 -19.60 -4.72 -3.82
C GLY A 40 -20.64 -4.58 -2.72
N LYS A 41 -21.92 -4.90 -3.03
CA LYS A 41 -23.03 -4.88 -2.05
C LYS A 41 -22.86 -5.88 -0.90
N TRP A 42 -22.13 -6.97 -1.10
CA TRP A 42 -21.89 -8.00 -0.08
C TRP A 42 -20.52 -7.89 0.59
N ARG A 43 -19.61 -7.06 0.06
CA ARG A 43 -18.20 -6.93 0.51
C ARG A 43 -18.08 -6.63 2.01
N ALA A 44 -18.96 -5.79 2.57
CA ALA A 44 -18.94 -5.40 3.97
C ALA A 44 -19.59 -6.42 4.95
N GLY A 45 -20.37 -7.38 4.45
CA GLY A 45 -21.21 -8.24 5.29
C GLY A 45 -21.00 -9.74 5.09
N ASP A 46 -21.13 -10.22 3.85
CA ASP A 46 -21.04 -11.65 3.50
C ASP A 46 -19.91 -11.83 2.48
N THR A 47 -18.69 -11.99 3.00
CA THR A 47 -17.47 -12.13 2.21
C THR A 47 -17.52 -13.35 1.29
N ALA A 48 -18.10 -14.47 1.75
CA ALA A 48 -18.27 -15.67 0.94
C ALA A 48 -19.21 -15.43 -0.26
N LYS A 49 -20.28 -14.65 -0.06
CA LYS A 49 -21.18 -14.27 -1.15
C LYS A 49 -20.57 -13.26 -2.11
N ALA A 50 -19.84 -12.26 -1.61
CA ALA A 50 -19.07 -11.33 -2.44
C ALA A 50 -18.08 -12.08 -3.34
N THR A 51 -17.32 -13.01 -2.75
CA THR A 51 -16.35 -13.87 -3.46
C THR A 51 -17.01 -14.63 -4.63
N ARG A 52 -18.23 -15.18 -4.42
CA ARG A 52 -18.96 -15.88 -5.49
C ARG A 52 -19.38 -14.96 -6.64
N PHE A 53 -19.68 -13.69 -6.37
CA PHE A 53 -20.01 -12.74 -7.43
C PHE A 53 -18.75 -12.28 -8.18
N PHE A 54 -17.65 -12.05 -7.47
CA PHE A 54 -16.35 -11.78 -8.10
C PHE A 54 -15.91 -12.91 -9.04
N ASN A 55 -15.98 -14.17 -8.60
CA ASN A 55 -15.64 -15.29 -9.47
C ASN A 55 -16.55 -15.36 -10.70
N ARG A 56 -17.83 -15.00 -10.59
CA ARG A 56 -18.72 -14.94 -11.76
C ARG A 56 -18.36 -13.82 -12.72
N ALA A 57 -17.96 -12.65 -12.22
CA ALA A 57 -17.48 -11.57 -13.09
C ALA A 57 -16.23 -12.02 -13.86
N ILE A 58 -15.27 -12.66 -13.18
CA ILE A 58 -14.07 -13.25 -13.80
C ILE A 58 -14.45 -14.31 -14.85
N ASP A 59 -15.43 -15.18 -14.55
CA ASP A 59 -15.92 -16.19 -15.50
C ASP A 59 -16.52 -15.52 -16.75
N VAL A 60 -17.29 -14.43 -16.59
CA VAL A 60 -17.86 -13.66 -17.70
C VAL A 60 -16.75 -13.04 -18.56
N TYR A 61 -15.73 -12.44 -17.94
CA TYR A 61 -14.56 -11.93 -18.67
C TYR A 61 -13.81 -13.02 -19.43
N ASN A 62 -13.59 -14.19 -18.80
CA ASN A 62 -12.93 -15.32 -19.43
C ASN A 62 -13.71 -15.84 -20.65
N GLU A 63 -15.04 -15.95 -20.56
CA GLU A 63 -15.87 -16.32 -21.71
C GLU A 63 -15.86 -15.24 -22.80
N GLY A 64 -15.88 -13.95 -22.42
CA GLY A 64 -15.73 -12.83 -23.33
C GLY A 64 -14.41 -12.90 -24.11
N LEU A 65 -13.29 -13.11 -23.42
CA LEU A 65 -11.95 -13.21 -24.02
C LEU A 65 -11.76 -14.43 -24.91
N LYS A 66 -12.48 -15.54 -24.67
CA LYS A 66 -12.50 -16.68 -25.60
C LYS A 66 -13.12 -16.29 -26.94
N ARG A 67 -14.11 -15.40 -26.94
CA ARG A 67 -14.82 -14.94 -28.14
C ARG A 67 -14.15 -13.73 -28.79
N TYR A 68 -13.59 -12.84 -27.99
CA TYR A 68 -12.96 -11.58 -28.38
C TYR A 68 -11.51 -11.51 -27.82
N PRO A 69 -10.58 -12.35 -28.32
CA PRO A 69 -9.23 -12.49 -27.75
C PRO A 69 -8.31 -11.28 -27.98
N GLN A 70 -8.79 -10.25 -28.68
CA GLN A 70 -8.06 -9.00 -28.91
C GLN A 70 -8.74 -7.80 -28.23
N SER A 71 -9.80 -8.04 -27.46
CA SER A 71 -10.47 -7.01 -26.67
C SER A 71 -9.54 -6.55 -25.55
N PHE A 72 -9.05 -5.31 -25.66
CA PHE A 72 -8.30 -4.67 -24.59
C PHE A 72 -9.20 -4.43 -23.37
N ASP A 73 -10.44 -3.97 -23.57
CA ASP A 73 -11.34 -3.61 -22.48
C ASP A 73 -11.71 -4.81 -21.60
N LEU A 74 -12.00 -5.98 -22.20
CA LEU A 74 -12.24 -7.20 -21.44
C LEU A 74 -11.00 -7.65 -20.68
N ALA A 75 -9.81 -7.53 -21.29
CA ALA A 75 -8.55 -7.92 -20.67
C ALA A 75 -8.18 -6.98 -19.50
N TYR A 76 -8.33 -5.67 -19.71
CA TYR A 76 -8.05 -4.61 -18.76
C TYR A 76 -8.95 -4.70 -17.53
N ASN A 77 -10.27 -4.75 -17.73
CA ASN A 77 -11.22 -4.81 -16.61
C ASN A 77 -11.07 -6.11 -15.81
N LYS A 78 -10.84 -7.24 -16.48
CA LYS A 78 -10.51 -8.51 -15.79
C LYS A 78 -9.28 -8.36 -14.90
N ALA A 79 -8.19 -7.82 -15.45
CA ALA A 79 -6.93 -7.66 -14.74
C ALA A 79 -7.09 -6.74 -13.51
N ASN A 80 -7.79 -5.62 -13.66
CA ASN A 80 -8.08 -4.68 -12.58
C ASN A 80 -8.97 -5.31 -11.50
N LEU A 81 -9.99 -6.06 -11.88
CA LEU A 81 -10.86 -6.76 -10.93
C LEU A 81 -10.05 -7.79 -10.10
N GLU A 82 -9.23 -8.61 -10.77
CA GLU A 82 -8.35 -9.56 -10.09
C GLU A 82 -7.43 -8.87 -9.09
N TYR A 83 -6.87 -7.70 -9.43
CA TYR A 83 -6.04 -6.93 -8.50
C TYR A 83 -6.85 -6.35 -7.33
N SER A 84 -8.01 -5.75 -7.59
CA SER A 84 -8.91 -5.23 -6.54
C SER A 84 -9.31 -6.31 -5.53
N ILE A 85 -9.48 -7.55 -5.99
CA ILE A 85 -9.77 -8.70 -5.13
C ILE A 85 -8.57 -9.04 -4.23
N THR A 86 -7.34 -8.93 -4.75
CA THR A 86 -6.11 -9.22 -3.97
C THR A 86 -5.81 -8.20 -2.86
N GLU A 87 -6.38 -7.00 -2.96
CA GLU A 87 -6.23 -5.94 -1.96
C GLU A 87 -7.22 -6.07 -0.78
N ASP A 88 -8.33 -6.80 -0.92
CA ASP A 88 -9.25 -7.05 0.20
C ASP A 88 -8.86 -8.34 0.95
N GLU A 89 -8.12 -8.20 2.05
CA GLU A 89 -7.67 -9.33 2.89
C GLU A 89 -8.81 -10.27 3.30
N ARG A 90 -10.03 -9.75 3.49
CA ARG A 90 -11.19 -10.56 3.89
C ARG A 90 -11.64 -11.47 2.76
N ILE A 91 -11.52 -11.02 1.52
CA ILE A 91 -11.83 -11.81 0.32
C ILE A 91 -10.69 -12.78 0.01
N VAL A 92 -9.43 -12.32 0.08
CA VAL A 92 -8.25 -13.17 -0.12
C VAL A 92 -8.27 -14.39 0.81
N SER A 93 -8.67 -14.20 2.07
CA SER A 93 -8.80 -15.29 3.04
C SER A 93 -9.75 -16.43 2.61
N GLN A 94 -10.70 -16.14 1.70
CA GLN A 94 -11.64 -17.13 1.14
C GLN A 94 -11.11 -17.79 -0.13
N LEU A 95 -10.25 -17.09 -0.89
CA LEU A 95 -9.75 -17.52 -2.20
C LEU A 95 -8.46 -18.34 -2.11
N GLY A 96 -7.66 -18.16 -1.06
CA GLY A 96 -6.50 -18.99 -0.79
C GLY A 96 -5.20 -18.19 -0.65
N ASN A 97 -4.16 -18.60 -1.38
CA ASN A 97 -2.82 -18.01 -1.26
C ASN A 97 -2.73 -16.70 -2.06
N LYS A 98 -2.46 -15.58 -1.38
CA LYS A 98 -2.28 -14.25 -1.98
C LYS A 98 -1.24 -14.24 -3.11
N THR A 99 -0.13 -14.96 -2.94
CA THR A 99 0.96 -15.02 -3.94
C THR A 99 0.47 -15.64 -5.24
N ALA A 100 -0.26 -16.75 -5.18
CA ALA A 100 -0.79 -17.43 -6.36
C ALA A 100 -1.85 -16.57 -7.09
N LEU A 101 -2.68 -15.84 -6.33
CA LEU A 101 -3.65 -14.91 -6.91
C LEU A 101 -2.93 -13.75 -7.62
N LEU A 102 -1.92 -13.15 -7.00
CA LEU A 102 -1.12 -12.07 -7.60
C LEU A 102 -0.34 -12.53 -8.84
N GLU A 103 0.15 -13.77 -8.89
CA GLU A 103 0.75 -14.37 -10.09
C GLU A 103 -0.27 -14.47 -11.24
N GLU A 104 -1.51 -14.89 -10.96
CA GLU A 104 -2.59 -14.91 -11.95
C GLU A 104 -2.95 -13.50 -12.44
N THR A 105 -3.13 -12.56 -11.50
CA THR A 105 -3.36 -11.14 -11.78
C THR A 105 -2.26 -10.55 -12.68
N LEU A 106 -0.99 -10.87 -12.41
CA LEU A 106 0.13 -10.41 -13.23
C LEU A 106 0.06 -10.96 -14.66
N ASN A 107 -0.34 -12.22 -14.83
CA ASN A 107 -0.52 -12.79 -16.17
C ASN A 107 -1.64 -12.09 -16.95
N SER A 108 -2.75 -11.76 -16.30
CA SER A 108 -3.82 -10.96 -16.92
C SER A 108 -3.33 -9.56 -17.32
N HIS A 109 -2.56 -8.88 -16.45
CA HIS A 109 -1.97 -7.57 -16.78
C HIS A 109 -0.99 -7.67 -17.96
N ARG A 110 -0.10 -8.66 -17.97
CA ARG A 110 0.82 -8.90 -19.09
C ARG A 110 0.09 -9.16 -20.40
N PHE A 111 -1.03 -9.88 -20.35
CA PHE A 111 -1.89 -10.08 -21.51
C PHE A 111 -2.51 -8.75 -21.99
N ALA A 112 -3.08 -7.94 -21.10
CA ALA A 112 -3.62 -6.62 -21.46
C ALA A 112 -2.55 -5.67 -22.03
N ILE A 113 -1.34 -5.65 -21.45
CA ILE A 113 -0.18 -4.91 -21.97
C ILE A 113 0.18 -5.35 -23.39
N SER A 114 0.07 -6.65 -23.70
CA SER A 114 0.37 -7.16 -25.05
C SER A 114 -0.62 -6.65 -26.11
N LEU A 115 -1.84 -6.30 -25.70
CA LEU A 115 -2.87 -5.74 -26.58
C LEU A 115 -2.72 -4.22 -26.75
N ASN A 116 -2.41 -3.50 -25.67
CA ASN A 116 -2.14 -2.05 -25.71
C ASN A 116 -0.92 -1.66 -24.85
N PRO A 117 0.31 -1.71 -25.41
CA PRO A 117 1.54 -1.51 -24.64
C PRO A 117 1.81 -0.04 -24.26
N LYS A 118 0.99 0.90 -24.73
CA LYS A 118 1.16 2.34 -24.48
C LYS A 118 0.17 2.91 -23.46
N ASN A 119 -0.88 2.17 -23.11
CA ASN A 119 -1.86 2.64 -22.13
C ASN A 119 -1.17 2.80 -20.76
N THR A 120 -1.23 4.00 -20.19
CA THR A 120 -0.55 4.34 -18.94
C THR A 120 -1.16 3.64 -17.73
N ASP A 121 -2.48 3.44 -17.72
CA ASP A 121 -3.21 2.87 -16.59
C ASP A 121 -2.85 1.41 -16.37
N ILE A 122 -2.82 0.61 -17.45
CA ILE A 122 -2.41 -0.79 -17.36
C ILE A 122 -0.93 -0.92 -16.98
N LEU A 123 -0.07 0.00 -17.43
CA LEU A 123 1.34 0.03 -17.02
C LEU A 123 1.46 0.34 -15.53
N PHE A 124 0.78 1.37 -15.04
CA PHE A 124 0.77 1.72 -13.63
C PHE A 124 0.26 0.56 -12.76
N ASN A 125 -0.89 -0.01 -13.09
CA ASN A 125 -1.48 -1.13 -12.34
C ASN A 125 -0.59 -2.38 -12.38
N ALA A 126 0.03 -2.70 -13.51
CA ALA A 126 0.97 -3.82 -13.60
C ALA A 126 2.22 -3.62 -12.72
N GLY A 127 2.74 -2.39 -12.64
CA GLY A 127 3.82 -2.04 -11.71
C GLY A 127 3.41 -2.22 -10.25
N GLN A 128 2.18 -1.86 -9.89
CA GLN A 128 1.64 -2.09 -8.54
C GLN A 128 1.53 -3.59 -8.24
N VAL A 129 0.97 -4.39 -9.15
CA VAL A 129 0.85 -5.85 -9.00
C VAL A 129 2.22 -6.51 -8.79
N LEU A 130 3.24 -6.12 -9.57
CA LEU A 130 4.60 -6.62 -9.42
C LEU A 130 5.19 -6.30 -8.04
N THR A 131 4.93 -5.09 -7.54
CA THR A 131 5.38 -4.64 -6.22
C THR A 131 4.68 -5.45 -5.12
N SER A 132 3.35 -5.57 -5.16
CA SER A 132 2.56 -6.35 -4.22
C SER A 132 2.92 -7.84 -4.22
N LEU A 133 3.26 -8.40 -5.39
CA LEU A 133 3.72 -9.79 -5.52
C LEU A 133 5.11 -9.99 -4.89
N ALA A 134 6.02 -9.03 -5.09
CA ALA A 134 7.33 -9.07 -4.46
C ALA A 134 7.22 -9.01 -2.93
N GLU A 135 6.40 -8.10 -2.40
CA GLU A 135 6.16 -7.94 -0.96
C GLU A 135 5.53 -9.21 -0.35
N ALA A 136 4.46 -9.73 -0.97
CA ALA A 136 3.83 -10.97 -0.52
C ALA A 136 4.80 -12.16 -0.51
N SER A 137 5.71 -12.22 -1.49
CA SER A 137 6.76 -13.25 -1.56
C SER A 137 7.79 -13.11 -0.45
N LEU A 138 8.20 -11.88 -0.13
CA LEU A 138 9.13 -11.58 0.96
C LEU A 138 8.53 -11.91 2.34
N GLU A 139 7.23 -11.68 2.53
CA GLU A 139 6.51 -12.02 3.75
C GLU A 139 6.31 -13.54 3.94
N ALA A 140 6.08 -14.28 2.85
CA ALA A 140 5.78 -15.71 2.89
C ALA A 140 7.04 -16.60 3.03
N GLY A 141 8.17 -16.16 2.47
CA GLY A 141 9.41 -16.93 2.42
C GLY A 141 10.32 -16.77 3.64
N THR A 142 11.34 -17.63 3.76
CA THR A 142 12.58 -17.23 4.47
C THR A 142 13.25 -16.16 3.62
N GLN A 143 13.53 -14.98 4.17
CA GLN A 143 13.96 -13.79 3.44
C GLN A 143 14.99 -14.09 2.32
N GLU A 144 15.97 -14.96 2.58
CA GLU A 144 17.04 -15.23 1.61
C GLU A 144 16.61 -15.95 0.32
N ALA A 145 15.67 -16.90 0.40
CA ALA A 145 15.20 -17.63 -0.77
C ALA A 145 14.21 -16.79 -1.61
N ALA A 146 13.49 -15.87 -0.96
CA ALA A 146 12.53 -14.98 -1.61
C ALA A 146 13.16 -13.72 -2.22
N LYS A 147 14.35 -13.31 -1.75
CA LYS A 147 15.08 -12.11 -2.22
C LYS A 147 15.30 -12.08 -3.73
N VAL A 148 15.77 -13.18 -4.33
CA VAL A 148 16.13 -13.20 -5.75
C VAL A 148 14.89 -13.05 -6.67
N PRO A 149 13.80 -13.84 -6.48
CA PRO A 149 12.56 -13.61 -7.22
C PRO A 149 11.96 -12.21 -6.98
N ALA A 150 11.91 -11.75 -5.73
CA ALA A 150 11.37 -10.43 -5.39
C ALA A 150 12.15 -9.29 -6.06
N ARG A 151 13.48 -9.40 -6.11
CA ARG A 151 14.35 -8.45 -6.82
C ARG A 151 14.00 -8.35 -8.30
N ALA A 152 13.81 -9.48 -8.98
CA ALA A 152 13.46 -9.49 -10.40
C ALA A 152 12.10 -8.81 -10.67
N LEU A 153 11.11 -9.08 -9.81
CA LEU A 153 9.78 -8.45 -9.89
C LEU A 153 9.84 -6.94 -9.69
N LEU A 154 10.59 -6.48 -8.69
CA LEU A 154 10.76 -5.06 -8.39
C LEU A 154 11.58 -4.33 -9.47
N GLU A 155 12.59 -4.98 -10.06
CA GLU A 155 13.32 -4.43 -11.21
C GLU A 155 12.38 -4.21 -12.41
N GLU A 156 11.52 -5.19 -12.71
CA GLU A 156 10.48 -5.07 -13.75
C GLU A 156 9.46 -3.97 -13.41
N ALA A 157 9.04 -3.87 -12.14
CA ALA A 157 8.11 -2.83 -11.68
C ALA A 157 8.68 -1.43 -11.91
N VAL A 158 9.94 -1.20 -11.50
CA VAL A 158 10.64 0.08 -11.70
C VAL A 158 10.76 0.42 -13.19
N ASP A 159 11.08 -0.55 -14.04
CA ASP A 159 11.18 -0.33 -15.49
C ASP A 159 9.81 -0.02 -16.12
N ILE A 160 8.72 -0.63 -15.62
CA ILE A 160 7.35 -0.32 -16.03
C ILE A 160 6.94 1.08 -15.58
N PHE A 161 7.15 1.44 -14.31
CA PHE A 161 6.83 2.78 -13.79
C PHE A 161 7.63 3.87 -14.52
N THR A 162 8.89 3.61 -14.84
CA THR A 162 9.71 4.55 -15.61
C THR A 162 9.10 4.81 -17.00
N ARG A 163 8.67 3.75 -17.70
CA ARG A 163 7.99 3.89 -19.00
C ARG A 163 6.63 4.60 -18.87
N CYS A 164 5.89 4.32 -17.80
CA CYS A 164 4.62 4.98 -17.51
C CYS A 164 4.83 6.49 -17.32
N LEU A 165 5.78 6.89 -16.46
CA LEU A 165 6.14 8.29 -16.22
C LEU A 165 6.55 9.02 -17.50
N GLU A 166 7.38 8.40 -18.33
CA GLU A 166 7.79 8.98 -19.61
C GLU A 166 6.61 9.18 -20.57
N SER A 167 5.59 8.33 -20.54
CA SER A 167 4.38 8.54 -21.36
C SER A 167 3.48 9.61 -20.77
N GLN A 168 3.21 9.54 -19.46
CA GLN A 168 2.37 10.52 -18.79
C GLN A 168 2.93 11.94 -18.90
N GLN A 169 4.25 12.11 -18.78
CA GLN A 169 4.90 13.42 -18.96
C GLN A 169 4.73 13.95 -20.38
N ARG A 170 4.93 13.10 -21.39
CA ARG A 170 4.71 13.49 -22.79
C ARG A 170 3.26 13.86 -23.07
N GLU A 171 2.31 13.10 -22.54
CA GLU A 171 0.87 13.33 -22.73
C GLU A 171 0.43 14.61 -22.00
N TYR A 172 0.94 14.84 -20.79
CA TYR A 172 0.71 16.08 -20.05
C TYR A 172 1.27 17.31 -20.78
N GLU A 173 2.50 17.25 -21.29
CA GLU A 173 3.11 18.32 -22.07
C GLU A 173 2.33 18.62 -23.36
N GLN A 174 1.87 17.57 -24.05
CA GLN A 174 1.04 17.72 -25.25
C GLN A 174 -0.29 18.40 -24.93
N MET A 175 -0.97 17.96 -23.88
CA MET A 175 -2.22 18.56 -23.42
C MET A 175 -2.04 20.04 -23.06
N GLN A 176 -0.97 20.38 -22.31
CA GLN A 176 -0.68 21.77 -21.97
C GLN A 176 -0.39 22.62 -23.20
N ALA A 177 0.31 22.08 -24.20
CA ALA A 177 0.57 22.77 -25.46
C ALA A 177 -0.71 22.97 -26.29
N GLU A 178 -1.65 22.02 -26.27
CA GLU A 178 -2.96 22.14 -26.92
C GLU A 178 -3.84 23.18 -26.23
N ILE A 179 -3.88 23.20 -24.90
CA ILE A 179 -4.58 24.23 -24.12
C ILE A 179 -4.01 25.61 -24.43
N ALA A 180 -2.68 25.76 -24.44
CA ALA A 180 -2.03 27.03 -24.76
C ALA A 180 -2.36 27.50 -26.19
N LYS A 181 -2.33 26.59 -27.18
CA LYS A 181 -2.72 26.92 -28.57
C LYS A 181 -4.18 27.35 -28.68
N ALA A 182 -5.09 26.68 -27.97
CA ALA A 182 -6.51 27.00 -27.97
C ALA A 182 -6.82 28.34 -27.26
N GLN A 183 -6.00 28.70 -26.26
CA GLN A 183 -6.05 30.02 -25.62
C GLN A 183 -5.48 31.13 -26.53
N GLU A 184 -4.43 30.84 -27.30
CA GLU A 184 -3.85 31.77 -28.27
C GLU A 184 -4.71 31.94 -29.55
N SER A 185 -5.41 30.89 -30.00
CA SER A 185 -6.29 30.95 -31.18
C SER A 185 -7.61 31.68 -30.92
N GLY A 186 -7.96 31.95 -29.67
CA GLY A 186 -9.24 32.57 -29.27
C GLY A 186 -10.44 31.61 -29.35
N GLU A 187 -10.25 30.36 -29.77
CA GLU A 187 -11.33 29.34 -29.87
C GLU A 187 -11.90 28.96 -28.50
N TYR A 188 -11.16 29.22 -27.41
CA TYR A 188 -11.64 29.02 -26.04
C TYR A 188 -12.82 29.94 -25.68
N GLN A 189 -13.01 31.08 -26.36
CA GLN A 189 -14.14 31.99 -26.10
C GLN A 189 -15.41 31.56 -26.83
N GLU A 190 -15.31 30.96 -28.02
CA GLU A 190 -16.48 30.56 -28.81
C GLU A 190 -17.12 29.24 -28.34
N ALA A 191 -16.34 28.32 -27.76
CA ALA A 191 -16.86 27.05 -27.23
C ALA A 191 -17.53 27.18 -25.85
N TRP A 192 -17.18 28.19 -25.05
CA TRP A 192 -17.72 28.38 -23.69
C TRP A 192 -18.83 29.44 -23.59
N GLU A 193 -18.99 30.33 -24.58
CA GLU A 193 -20.14 31.26 -24.66
C GLU A 193 -21.31 30.73 -25.52
N GLY A 194 -21.14 29.61 -26.23
CA GLY A 194 -22.16 28.98 -27.10
C GLY A 194 -23.11 27.98 -26.42
N GLY A 195 -23.02 27.80 -25.10
CA GLY A 195 -23.82 26.84 -24.33
C GLY A 195 -25.19 27.37 -23.92
N GLY A 196 -26.04 27.74 -24.88
CA GLY A 196 -27.41 28.18 -24.61
C GLY A 196 -28.36 27.72 -25.69
N VAL A 197 -28.93 26.52 -25.54
CA VAL A 197 -30.09 26.09 -26.34
C VAL A 197 -31.25 27.03 -26.03
N SER A 198 -31.47 28.02 -26.89
CA SER A 198 -32.61 28.92 -26.80
C SER A 198 -33.86 28.20 -27.31
N LEU A 199 -34.57 27.51 -26.40
CA LEU A 199 -35.93 27.05 -26.64
C LEU A 199 -36.87 28.24 -26.55
N ASN A 200 -37.24 28.83 -27.69
CA ASN A 200 -38.54 29.48 -27.83
C ASN A 200 -39.07 29.43 -29.26
N ASN A 201 -40.19 28.70 -29.40
CA ASN A 201 -41.05 28.58 -30.57
C ASN A 201 -41.58 29.95 -31.07
N THR A 202 -41.67 30.13 -32.40
CA THR A 202 -42.95 30.33 -33.13
C THR A 202 -42.77 30.54 -34.66
N HIS A 203 -43.09 29.48 -35.45
CA HIS A 203 -43.72 29.39 -36.81
C HIS A 203 -43.29 30.28 -38.03
N PRO A 204 -43.66 29.95 -39.30
CA PRO A 204 -43.95 28.66 -39.96
C PRO A 204 -43.25 28.47 -41.36
N GLU A 205 -43.29 27.22 -41.86
CA GLU A 205 -43.34 26.80 -43.29
C GLU A 205 -42.25 27.25 -44.28
N GLU A 206 -41.43 26.29 -44.74
CA GLU A 206 -41.26 26.01 -46.18
C GLU A 206 -40.68 24.60 -46.39
N GLU A 207 -41.33 23.85 -47.28
CA GLU A 207 -41.02 22.48 -47.68
C GLU A 207 -39.73 22.40 -48.51
N ALA A 208 -38.87 21.42 -48.21
CA ALA A 208 -38.08 20.74 -49.23
C ALA A 208 -37.59 19.37 -48.70
N GLU A 209 -38.26 18.31 -49.16
CA GLU A 209 -37.80 16.93 -49.01
C GLU A 209 -36.44 16.73 -49.69
N SER A 210 -35.48 16.15 -48.99
CA SER A 210 -34.58 15.18 -49.63
C SER A 210 -34.22 14.09 -48.63
N ALA A 211 -34.65 12.88 -48.97
CA ALA A 211 -34.36 11.67 -48.24
C ALA A 211 -32.86 11.36 -48.31
N SER A 212 -32.22 11.22 -47.15
CA SER A 212 -31.09 10.32 -47.01
C SER A 212 -31.27 9.53 -45.72
N SER A 213 -31.19 8.21 -45.88
CA SER A 213 -31.41 7.20 -44.87
C SER A 213 -30.50 7.41 -43.66
N ALA A 214 -31.09 7.82 -42.55
CA ALA A 214 -30.51 7.59 -41.23
C ALA A 214 -30.49 6.08 -40.98
N SER A 215 -29.35 5.45 -41.25
CA SER A 215 -28.99 4.24 -40.52
C SER A 215 -28.50 4.69 -39.14
N GLU A 216 -29.43 4.76 -38.19
CA GLU A 216 -29.09 4.74 -36.77
C GLU A 216 -28.46 3.37 -36.48
N GLY A 217 -27.14 3.31 -36.59
CA GLY A 217 -26.35 2.24 -35.99
C GLY A 217 -26.35 2.38 -34.47
N PRO A 218 -26.02 1.31 -33.72
CA PRO A 218 -25.86 1.37 -32.27
C PRO A 218 -24.86 2.48 -31.94
N GLY A 219 -25.21 3.37 -31.00
CA GLY A 219 -24.43 4.55 -30.67
C GLY A 219 -22.96 4.21 -30.45
N ASP A 220 -22.09 4.86 -31.23
CA ASP A 220 -20.67 4.94 -30.94
C ASP A 220 -20.53 5.58 -29.55
N TRP A 221 -20.15 4.79 -28.56
CA TRP A 221 -19.72 5.29 -27.28
C TRP A 221 -18.37 5.97 -27.48
N ALA A 222 -18.33 7.30 -27.33
CA ALA A 222 -17.06 8.02 -27.31
C ALA A 222 -16.39 7.76 -25.95
N THR A 223 -15.22 7.13 -25.97
CA THR A 223 -14.38 6.97 -24.78
C THR A 223 -13.89 8.36 -24.35
N VAL A 224 -14.39 8.85 -23.22
CA VAL A 224 -13.86 10.05 -22.57
C VAL A 224 -12.61 9.60 -21.82
N GLU A 225 -11.43 9.77 -22.42
CA GLU A 225 -10.17 9.56 -21.71
C GLU A 225 -10.02 10.65 -20.64
N GLU A 226 -9.86 10.24 -19.38
CA GLU A 226 -9.62 11.18 -18.29
C GLU A 226 -8.28 11.90 -18.52
N PRO A 227 -8.23 13.23 -18.34
CA PRO A 227 -7.00 13.97 -18.57
C PRO A 227 -5.96 13.58 -17.54
N ILE A 228 -4.75 13.26 -18.00
CA ILE A 228 -3.59 13.10 -17.11
C ILE A 228 -3.36 14.41 -16.35
N THR A 229 -3.36 14.29 -15.03
CA THR A 229 -3.14 15.42 -14.12
C THR A 229 -1.76 15.35 -13.48
N ALA A 230 -1.32 16.47 -12.89
CA ALA A 230 -0.11 16.51 -12.08
C ALA A 230 -0.19 15.52 -10.90
N GLU A 231 -1.38 15.27 -10.35
CA GLU A 231 -1.60 14.32 -9.26
C GLU A 231 -1.41 12.87 -9.74
N THR A 232 -1.91 12.50 -10.92
CA THR A 232 -1.72 11.16 -11.50
C THR A 232 -0.24 10.85 -11.76
N ILE A 233 0.53 11.84 -12.23
CA ILE A 233 1.99 11.70 -12.39
C ILE A 233 2.66 11.57 -11.02
N LEU A 234 2.15 12.29 -10.02
CA LEU A 234 2.68 12.26 -8.65
C LEU A 234 2.47 10.88 -8.01
N GLU A 235 1.30 10.26 -8.18
CA GLU A 235 1.02 8.89 -7.74
C GLU A 235 1.98 7.88 -8.38
N THR A 236 2.27 8.05 -9.67
CA THR A 236 3.23 7.19 -10.38
C THR A 236 4.67 7.40 -9.85
N CYS A 237 5.06 8.63 -9.54
CA CYS A 237 6.34 8.90 -8.87
C CYS A 237 6.40 8.23 -7.49
N THR A 238 5.33 8.33 -6.70
CA THR A 238 5.20 7.71 -5.37
C THR A 238 5.36 6.20 -5.44
N ALA A 239 4.64 5.54 -6.36
CA ALA A 239 4.72 4.09 -6.55
C ALA A 239 6.12 3.65 -7.00
N GLN A 240 6.76 4.39 -7.93
CA GLN A 240 8.11 4.12 -8.36
C GLN A 240 9.13 4.23 -7.21
N LEU A 241 9.05 5.28 -6.40
CA LEU A 241 9.94 5.46 -5.25
C LEU A 241 9.71 4.39 -4.18
N GLY A 242 8.47 3.97 -3.96
CA GLY A 242 8.15 2.84 -3.08
C GLY A 242 8.83 1.55 -3.55
N ALA A 243 8.65 1.17 -4.82
CA ALA A 243 9.29 -0.02 -5.40
C ALA A 243 10.83 0.06 -5.35
N LEU A 244 11.40 1.23 -5.66
CA LEU A 244 12.85 1.46 -5.55
C LEU A 244 13.37 1.35 -4.12
N THR A 245 12.62 1.85 -3.14
CA THR A 245 12.98 1.79 -1.72
C THR A 245 13.09 0.34 -1.26
N THR A 246 12.06 -0.47 -1.55
CA THR A 246 12.06 -1.92 -1.25
C THR A 246 13.19 -2.62 -2.00
N LEU A 247 13.40 -2.29 -3.28
CA LEU A 247 14.44 -2.90 -4.09
C LEU A 247 15.85 -2.62 -3.54
N LEU A 248 16.14 -1.39 -3.12
CA LEU A 248 17.43 -1.01 -2.52
C LEU A 248 17.75 -1.86 -1.28
N GLY A 249 16.75 -2.16 -0.44
CA GLY A 249 16.90 -3.01 0.74
C GLY A 249 17.28 -4.47 0.43
N LEU A 250 17.01 -4.95 -0.79
CA LEU A 250 17.36 -6.31 -1.20
C LEU A 250 18.79 -6.43 -1.75
N TYR A 251 19.46 -5.31 -2.00
CA TYR A 251 20.79 -5.27 -2.60
C TYR A 251 21.89 -5.22 -1.54
N GLY A 252 22.81 -6.19 -1.61
CA GLY A 252 24.03 -6.18 -0.79
C GLY A 252 25.09 -5.20 -1.33
N PRO A 253 26.08 -4.81 -0.51
CA PRO A 253 27.15 -3.89 -0.92
C PRO A 253 27.93 -4.31 -2.18
N SER A 254 28.01 -5.62 -2.47
CA SER A 254 28.69 -6.16 -3.65
C SER A 254 27.94 -5.92 -4.97
N ASP A 255 26.63 -5.73 -4.89
CA ASP A 255 25.73 -5.73 -6.06
C ASP A 255 25.20 -4.33 -6.38
N LEU A 256 25.55 -3.33 -5.58
CA LEU A 256 25.03 -1.96 -5.68
C LEU A 256 25.29 -1.30 -7.04
N SER A 257 26.36 -1.69 -7.75
CA SER A 257 26.63 -1.19 -9.11
C SER A 257 25.51 -1.51 -10.09
N ASN A 258 24.77 -2.60 -9.87
CA ASN A 258 23.71 -3.03 -10.79
C ASN A 258 22.44 -2.17 -10.64
N ILE A 259 22.26 -1.49 -9.49
CA ILE A 259 21.11 -0.61 -9.22
C ILE A 259 21.47 0.88 -9.24
N GLU A 260 22.76 1.23 -9.34
CA GLU A 260 23.23 2.62 -9.24
C GLU A 260 22.51 3.58 -10.20
N LYS A 261 22.28 3.16 -11.45
CA LYS A 261 21.50 3.97 -12.41
C LYS A 261 20.07 4.20 -11.94
N LYS A 262 19.35 3.14 -11.55
CA LYS A 262 17.97 3.21 -11.04
C LYS A 262 17.87 4.07 -9.77
N ALA A 263 18.87 3.97 -8.89
CA ALA A 263 18.97 4.81 -7.69
C ALA A 263 19.20 6.30 -8.03
N GLN A 264 19.99 6.58 -9.06
CA GLN A 264 20.22 7.94 -9.54
C GLN A 264 18.96 8.54 -10.19
N ASP A 265 18.25 7.74 -10.99
CA ASP A 265 16.98 8.13 -11.62
C ASP A 265 15.88 8.37 -10.56
N GLY A 266 15.84 7.54 -9.51
CA GLY A 266 14.99 7.76 -8.33
C GLY A 266 15.36 9.01 -7.55
N THR A 267 16.66 9.32 -7.44
CA THR A 267 17.12 10.56 -6.80
C THR A 267 16.66 11.79 -7.58
N ASP A 268 16.78 11.79 -8.91
CA ASP A 268 16.24 12.88 -9.74
C ASP A 268 14.72 13.02 -9.58
N THR A 269 14.00 11.90 -9.53
CA THR A 269 12.55 11.91 -9.30
C THR A 269 12.20 12.56 -7.96
N ALA A 270 12.91 12.18 -6.89
CA ALA A 270 12.73 12.70 -5.54
C ALA A 270 13.12 14.19 -5.38
N THR A 271 14.22 14.64 -6.00
CA THR A 271 14.76 15.99 -5.79
C THR A 271 14.31 17.01 -6.82
N THR A 272 13.90 16.57 -8.01
CA THR A 272 13.57 17.43 -9.15
C THR A 272 12.09 17.32 -9.51
N LYS A 273 11.63 16.12 -9.87
CA LYS A 273 10.29 15.92 -10.45
C LYS A 273 9.16 16.11 -9.44
N ILE A 274 9.24 15.46 -8.28
CA ILE A 274 8.21 15.54 -7.24
C ILE A 274 8.02 16.99 -6.74
N PRO A 275 9.07 17.76 -6.38
CA PRO A 275 8.90 19.15 -5.98
C PRO A 275 8.27 20.03 -7.06
N ALA A 276 8.62 19.81 -8.33
CA ALA A 276 8.02 20.55 -9.45
C ALA A 276 6.52 20.22 -9.63
N LEU A 277 6.14 18.95 -9.52
CA LEU A 277 4.75 18.51 -9.58
C LEU A 277 3.93 19.04 -8.39
N ILE A 278 4.48 19.01 -7.17
CA ILE A 278 3.82 19.57 -5.98
C ILE A 278 3.57 21.07 -6.17
N HIS A 279 4.56 21.82 -6.68
CA HIS A 279 4.39 23.23 -6.98
C HIS A 279 3.27 23.46 -8.01
N LEU A 280 3.17 22.61 -9.02
CA LEU A 280 2.12 22.68 -10.04
C LEU A 280 0.73 22.41 -9.45
N VAL A 281 0.59 21.41 -8.60
CA VAL A 281 -0.65 21.10 -7.86
C VAL A 281 -1.05 22.29 -6.98
N ASP A 282 -0.11 22.88 -6.24
CA ASP A 282 -0.37 24.03 -5.37
C ASP A 282 -0.73 25.31 -6.15
N THR A 283 -0.25 25.46 -7.38
CA THR A 283 -0.46 26.66 -8.22
C THR A 283 -1.73 26.54 -9.08
N THR A 284 -2.22 25.34 -9.33
CA THR A 284 -3.40 25.11 -10.17
C THR A 284 -4.66 25.41 -9.35
N PRO A 285 -5.49 26.41 -9.73
CA PRO A 285 -6.72 26.68 -9.00
C PRO A 285 -7.65 25.47 -9.14
N SER A 286 -8.02 24.86 -8.01
CA SER A 286 -9.05 23.81 -7.96
C SER A 286 -10.35 24.37 -8.54
N LEU A 287 -10.67 23.98 -9.77
CA LEU A 287 -11.99 24.16 -10.33
C LEU A 287 -12.91 23.25 -9.52
N LYS A 288 -13.65 23.83 -8.57
CA LYS A 288 -14.80 23.18 -7.97
C LYS A 288 -15.80 22.93 -9.09
N LEU A 289 -15.78 21.72 -9.65
CA LEU A 289 -16.90 21.22 -10.44
C LEU A 289 -18.17 21.37 -9.58
N PRO A 290 -19.28 21.90 -10.12
CA PRO A 290 -20.55 21.89 -9.41
C PRO A 290 -20.89 20.44 -9.06
N ASP A 291 -21.19 20.17 -7.79
CA ASP A 291 -21.63 18.87 -7.30
C ASP A 291 -22.63 18.25 -8.30
N GLU A 292 -22.24 17.16 -8.93
CA GLU A 292 -23.17 16.29 -9.63
C GLU A 292 -24.25 15.88 -8.60
N PRO A 293 -25.55 16.03 -8.90
CA PRO A 293 -26.58 15.85 -7.90
C PRO A 293 -26.52 14.41 -7.36
N LYS A 294 -26.11 14.30 -6.09
CA LYS A 294 -26.07 13.04 -5.33
C LYS A 294 -27.29 12.21 -5.67
N ALA A 295 -27.07 11.01 -6.21
CA ALA A 295 -28.11 9.99 -6.32
C ALA A 295 -28.83 9.92 -4.96
N GLY A 296 -30.16 10.00 -5.01
CA GLY A 296 -31.01 10.17 -3.84
C GLY A 296 -30.82 9.10 -2.76
N PRO A 297 -31.40 9.31 -1.57
CA PRO A 297 -31.08 8.56 -0.37
C PRO A 297 -31.41 7.06 -0.54
N THR A 298 -30.40 6.23 -0.79
CA THR A 298 -30.47 4.81 -0.52
C THR A 298 -30.26 4.61 0.98
N LEU A 299 -31.31 4.14 1.64
CA LEU A 299 -31.33 3.77 3.05
C LEU A 299 -30.38 2.58 3.31
N SER A 300 -29.09 2.85 3.50
CA SER A 300 -28.16 1.93 4.14
C SER A 300 -28.22 2.15 5.65
N ILE A 301 -29.05 1.35 6.31
CA ILE A 301 -29.03 1.22 7.77
C ILE A 301 -27.88 0.28 8.12
N GLY A 302 -26.70 0.86 8.38
CA GLY A 302 -25.53 0.13 8.86
C GLY A 302 -24.23 0.83 8.46
N ALA A 303 -23.61 1.49 9.45
CA ALA A 303 -22.45 2.37 9.35
C ALA A 303 -22.72 3.68 8.59
N SER A 304 -22.63 4.79 9.32
CA SER A 304 -22.35 6.09 8.71
C SER A 304 -21.26 5.91 7.65
N ALA A 305 -21.43 6.54 6.48
CA ALA A 305 -20.31 6.83 5.61
C ALA A 305 -19.31 7.63 6.44
N VAL A 306 -18.37 6.93 7.06
CA VAL A 306 -17.15 7.52 7.57
C VAL A 306 -16.41 7.88 6.29
N GLU A 307 -16.26 9.18 6.00
CA GLU A 307 -15.21 9.62 5.09
C GLU A 307 -13.95 8.89 5.56
N GLU A 308 -13.47 7.91 4.79
CA GLU A 308 -12.18 7.29 5.08
C GLU A 308 -11.19 8.45 5.15
N VAL A 309 -10.55 8.60 6.31
CA VAL A 309 -9.49 9.60 6.45
C VAL A 309 -8.40 9.12 5.50
N THR A 310 -8.28 9.75 4.34
CA THR A 310 -7.25 9.44 3.34
C THR A 310 -6.16 10.51 3.39
N THR A 311 -4.97 10.12 2.95
CA THR A 311 -3.88 11.05 2.65
C THR A 311 -4.07 11.62 1.24
N THR A 312 -3.48 12.78 0.98
CA THR A 312 -3.46 13.34 -0.37
C THR A 312 -2.30 12.75 -1.18
N PRO A 313 -2.36 12.71 -2.52
CA PRO A 313 -1.23 12.30 -3.36
C PRO A 313 0.07 13.07 -3.05
N LYS A 314 -0.07 14.33 -2.63
CA LYS A 314 1.03 15.17 -2.14
C LYS A 314 1.65 14.64 -0.86
N ASP A 315 0.84 14.32 0.15
CA ASP A 315 1.33 13.77 1.42
C ASP A 315 2.10 12.46 1.19
N ASP A 316 1.56 11.59 0.33
CA ASP A 316 2.15 10.29 0.02
C ASP A 316 3.47 10.43 -0.76
N ALA A 317 3.55 11.36 -1.71
CA ALA A 317 4.78 11.64 -2.44
C ALA A 317 5.90 12.23 -1.56
N ILE A 318 5.55 13.10 -0.62
CA ILE A 318 6.49 13.65 0.36
C ILE A 318 7.04 12.51 1.24
N LEU A 319 6.16 11.62 1.71
CA LEU A 319 6.57 10.49 2.54
C LEU A 319 7.42 9.48 1.77
N ALA A 320 7.04 9.13 0.54
CA ALA A 320 7.81 8.24 -0.32
C ALA A 320 9.20 8.81 -0.64
N THR A 321 9.30 10.13 -0.85
CA THR A 321 10.57 10.84 -1.03
C THR A 321 11.46 10.68 0.21
N ALA A 322 10.91 10.89 1.41
CA ALA A 322 11.65 10.76 2.66
C ALA A 322 12.16 9.33 2.89
N ASN A 323 11.31 8.33 2.67
CA ASN A 323 11.66 6.92 2.81
C ASN A 323 12.75 6.51 1.82
N PHE A 324 12.63 6.92 0.56
CA PHE A 324 13.65 6.67 -0.46
C PHE A 324 15.00 7.32 -0.10
N GLN A 325 15.00 8.57 0.34
CA GLN A 325 16.23 9.25 0.76
C GLN A 325 16.88 8.59 1.99
N ALA A 326 16.09 8.10 2.94
CA ALA A 326 16.59 7.33 4.09
C ALA A 326 17.25 6.02 3.64
N ALA A 327 16.64 5.30 2.69
CA ALA A 327 17.22 4.08 2.11
C ALA A 327 18.53 4.37 1.35
N ILE A 328 18.61 5.46 0.60
CA ILE A 328 19.87 5.90 -0.04
C ILE A 328 20.97 6.19 1.01
N ALA A 329 20.61 6.83 2.13
CA ALA A 329 21.54 7.11 3.21
C ALA A 329 22.06 5.81 3.87
N GLU A 330 21.19 4.81 4.04
CA GLU A 330 21.56 3.49 4.53
C GLU A 330 22.50 2.78 3.56
N VAL A 331 22.19 2.78 2.26
CA VAL A 331 23.04 2.19 1.21
C VAL A 331 24.42 2.86 1.20
N ALA A 332 24.48 4.19 1.34
CA ALA A 332 25.73 4.93 1.45
C ALA A 332 26.54 4.51 2.69
N TYR A 333 25.87 4.24 3.82
CA TYR A 333 26.51 3.72 5.02
C TYR A 333 27.01 2.27 4.83
N ARG A 334 26.15 1.35 4.39
CA ARG A 334 26.50 -0.07 4.18
C ARG A 334 27.61 -0.28 3.15
N SER A 335 27.75 0.64 2.19
CA SER A 335 28.83 0.64 1.19
C SER A 335 30.13 1.30 1.66
N GLY A 336 30.17 1.83 2.89
CA GLY A 336 31.33 2.54 3.43
C GLY A 336 31.56 3.94 2.82
N ARG A 337 30.58 4.47 2.06
CA ARG A 337 30.60 5.83 1.50
C ARG A 337 30.17 6.90 2.52
N SER A 338 29.58 6.48 3.65
CA SER A 338 29.13 7.34 4.74
C SER A 338 29.53 6.76 6.11
N THR A 339 29.58 7.61 7.13
CA THR A 339 29.82 7.21 8.53
C THR A 339 28.49 7.02 9.27
N SER A 340 28.51 6.30 10.39
CA SER A 340 27.33 6.12 11.24
C SER A 340 26.74 7.44 11.73
N THR A 341 27.59 8.40 12.10
CA THR A 341 27.16 9.76 12.48
C THR A 341 26.49 10.50 11.32
N ARG A 342 27.05 10.42 10.11
CA ARG A 342 26.47 11.10 8.95
C ARG A 342 25.13 10.48 8.55
N TYR A 343 25.03 9.15 8.61
CA TYR A 343 23.78 8.44 8.35
C TYR A 343 22.68 8.87 9.33
N ALA A 344 22.97 8.86 10.64
CA ALA A 344 22.03 9.32 11.66
C ALA A 344 21.56 10.77 11.46
N GLN A 345 22.50 11.68 11.19
CA GLN A 345 22.19 13.09 10.91
C GLN A 345 21.33 13.26 9.66
N THR A 346 21.58 12.48 8.60
CA THR A 346 20.79 12.55 7.38
C THR A 346 19.35 12.09 7.62
N VAL A 347 19.14 10.98 8.34
CA VAL A 347 17.79 10.50 8.70
C VAL A 347 17.05 11.56 9.51
N GLU A 348 17.68 12.14 10.54
CA GLU A 348 17.08 13.21 11.34
C GLU A 348 16.74 14.45 10.50
N GLN A 349 17.62 14.86 9.60
CA GLN A 349 17.41 16.02 8.72
C GLN A 349 16.21 15.80 7.77
N ILE A 350 16.10 14.60 7.18
CA ILE A 350 15.00 14.25 6.28
C ILE A 350 13.66 14.38 7.01
N PHE A 351 13.49 13.68 8.13
CA PHE A 351 12.20 13.64 8.83
C PHE A 351 11.88 14.95 9.58
N SER A 352 12.89 15.70 10.03
CA SER A 352 12.67 17.02 10.64
C SER A 352 12.13 18.04 9.63
N SER A 353 12.59 17.99 8.37
CA SER A 353 12.12 18.91 7.32
C SER A 353 10.63 18.74 7.04
N ILE A 354 10.17 17.50 6.83
CA ILE A 354 8.78 17.19 6.52
C ILE A 354 7.84 17.34 7.72
N THR A 355 8.34 17.12 8.94
CA THR A 355 7.57 17.36 10.17
C THR A 355 7.38 18.87 10.41
N SER A 356 8.38 19.70 10.10
CA SER A 356 8.30 21.16 10.27
C SER A 356 7.41 21.84 9.22
N THR A 357 7.34 21.29 8.01
CA THR A 357 6.44 21.78 6.96
C THR A 357 4.98 21.35 7.16
N GLY A 358 4.73 20.37 8.04
CA GLY A 358 3.41 19.78 8.28
C GLY A 358 2.42 20.66 9.07
N ASP A 359 2.84 21.83 9.53
CA ASP A 359 2.01 22.77 10.32
C ASP A 359 1.00 23.56 9.47
N SER A 360 1.10 23.54 8.13
CA SER A 360 0.03 24.03 7.25
C SER A 360 -0.67 22.87 6.53
N ALA A 361 -1.87 22.52 7.02
CA ALA A 361 -2.88 21.71 6.32
C ALA A 361 -2.64 20.19 6.10
N SER A 362 -1.71 19.52 6.80
CA SER A 362 -1.62 18.04 6.73
C SER A 362 -2.66 17.35 7.64
N SER A 363 -3.35 16.34 7.11
CA SER A 363 -4.28 15.46 7.86
C SER A 363 -3.56 14.82 9.06
N ASP A 364 -4.28 14.59 10.16
CA ASP A 364 -3.72 13.87 11.32
C ASP A 364 -3.23 12.46 10.93
N LEU A 365 -3.80 11.84 9.89
CA LEU A 365 -3.30 10.58 9.34
C LEU A 365 -1.93 10.75 8.64
N ALA A 366 -1.74 11.82 7.87
CA ALA A 366 -0.44 12.11 7.23
C ALA A 366 0.65 12.28 8.29
N LYS A 367 0.36 13.00 9.38
CA LYS A 367 1.26 13.13 10.53
C LYS A 367 1.58 11.78 11.17
N ALA A 368 0.56 10.92 11.34
CA ALA A 368 0.76 9.59 11.87
C ALA A 368 1.67 8.73 10.96
N ASN A 369 1.48 8.81 9.64
CA ASN A 369 2.28 8.08 8.66
C ASN A 369 3.74 8.55 8.64
N ILE A 370 3.98 9.87 8.72
CA ILE A 370 5.32 10.45 8.85
C ILE A 370 6.00 9.97 10.14
N GLN A 371 5.30 10.03 11.28
CA GLN A 371 5.86 9.58 12.56
C GLN A 371 6.16 8.08 12.58
N SER A 372 5.31 7.27 11.95
CA SER A 372 5.52 5.82 11.81
C SER A 372 6.78 5.56 11.00
N SER A 373 6.87 6.17 9.81
CA SER A 373 8.01 5.96 8.91
C SER A 373 9.33 6.48 9.51
N TYR A 374 9.28 7.56 10.31
CA TYR A 374 10.46 8.02 11.02
C TYR A 374 10.91 7.02 12.10
N ALA A 375 9.96 6.42 12.83
CA ALA A 375 10.30 5.38 13.80
C ALA A 375 10.93 4.17 13.12
N ASP A 376 10.39 3.75 11.97
CA ASP A 376 10.93 2.65 11.17
C ASP A 376 12.35 2.97 10.68
N ALA A 377 12.59 4.15 10.11
CA ALA A 377 13.93 4.57 9.67
C ALA A 377 14.96 4.64 10.82
N LEU A 378 14.53 4.96 12.05
CA LEU A 378 15.41 4.94 13.23
C LEU A 378 15.71 3.51 13.71
N ILE A 379 14.76 2.59 13.57
CA ILE A 379 14.96 1.16 13.86
C ILE A 379 15.90 0.56 12.81
N ASP A 380 15.70 0.87 11.53
CA ASP A 380 16.56 0.43 10.43
C ASP A 380 17.98 0.97 10.57
N LEU A 381 18.13 2.25 10.93
CA LEU A 381 19.43 2.84 11.30
C LEU A 381 20.11 2.01 12.40
N ALA A 382 19.38 1.69 13.48
CA ALA A 382 19.97 0.92 14.58
C ALA A 382 20.36 -0.50 14.15
N SER A 383 19.52 -1.14 13.33
CA SER A 383 19.76 -2.46 12.74
C SER A 383 20.98 -2.47 11.83
N ALA A 384 21.07 -1.55 10.87
CA ALA A 384 22.19 -1.42 9.95
C ALA A 384 23.53 -1.20 10.67
N LEU A 385 23.54 -0.44 11.77
CA LEU A 385 24.74 -0.29 12.61
C LEU A 385 25.14 -1.60 13.31
N ALA A 386 24.16 -2.39 13.77
CA ALA A 386 24.41 -3.66 14.45
C ALA A 386 24.88 -4.77 13.49
N ASP A 387 24.45 -4.73 12.23
CA ASP A 387 24.84 -5.66 11.16
C ASP A 387 26.18 -5.29 10.50
N GLY A 388 26.73 -4.11 10.83
CA GLY A 388 27.97 -3.63 10.26
C GLY A 388 29.15 -4.58 10.55
N THR A 389 30.00 -4.83 9.55
CA THR A 389 31.21 -5.67 9.71
C THR A 389 32.21 -5.13 10.74
N GLN A 390 32.07 -3.85 11.10
CA GLN A 390 32.87 -3.17 12.12
C GLN A 390 32.20 -3.17 13.51
N TYR A 391 31.04 -3.81 13.69
CA TYR A 391 30.31 -3.86 14.96
C TYR A 391 30.94 -4.87 15.93
N THR A 392 32.16 -4.57 16.37
CA THR A 392 32.93 -5.37 17.33
C THR A 392 33.47 -4.48 18.44
N PRO A 393 33.58 -4.97 19.70
CA PRO A 393 34.15 -4.18 20.80
C PRO A 393 35.57 -3.65 20.56
N SER A 394 36.31 -4.26 19.63
CA SER A 394 37.64 -3.84 19.20
C SER A 394 37.64 -2.69 18.19
N SER A 395 36.51 -2.38 17.55
CA SER A 395 36.43 -1.32 16.55
C SER A 395 36.43 0.06 17.22
N PRO A 396 37.17 1.05 16.67
CA PRO A 396 37.17 2.41 17.19
C PRO A 396 35.81 3.11 17.06
N SER A 397 34.95 2.70 16.11
CA SER A 397 33.61 3.29 15.93
C SER A 397 32.59 2.73 16.92
N PHE A 398 32.86 1.56 17.53
CA PHE A 398 31.89 0.80 18.30
C PHE A 398 31.23 1.59 19.45
N PRO A 399 31.95 2.38 20.27
CA PRO A 399 31.31 3.18 21.31
C PRO A 399 30.32 4.20 20.74
N THR A 400 30.67 4.85 19.62
CA THR A 400 29.82 5.82 18.93
C THR A 400 28.62 5.14 18.29
N ASP A 401 28.82 3.99 17.64
CA ASP A 401 27.75 3.25 16.97
C ASP A 401 26.68 2.79 17.97
N ILE A 402 27.08 2.31 19.15
CA ILE A 402 26.14 1.93 20.21
C ILE A 402 25.39 3.15 20.76
N GLU A 403 26.06 4.29 20.93
CA GLU A 403 25.39 5.52 21.38
C GLU A 403 24.34 6.00 20.38
N ILE A 404 24.64 5.92 19.07
CA ILE A 404 23.69 6.24 18.00
C ILE A 404 22.52 5.25 18.04
N GLN A 405 22.76 3.95 18.10
CA GLN A 405 21.70 2.93 18.19
C GLN A 405 20.79 3.19 19.40
N TRP A 406 21.36 3.39 20.58
CA TRP A 406 20.57 3.64 21.78
C TRP A 406 19.70 4.90 21.65
N THR A 407 20.25 5.97 21.07
CA THR A 407 19.56 7.24 20.87
C THR A 407 18.43 7.09 19.86
N ALA A 408 18.70 6.47 18.71
CA ALA A 408 17.72 6.20 17.66
C ALA A 408 16.56 5.34 18.18
N LEU A 409 16.85 4.24 18.88
CA LEU A 409 15.83 3.36 19.46
C LEU A 409 15.02 4.05 20.57
N ALA A 410 15.64 4.91 21.38
CA ALA A 410 14.91 5.69 22.38
C ALA A 410 13.94 6.71 21.74
N GLN A 411 14.36 7.31 20.63
CA GLN A 411 13.52 8.24 19.86
C GLN A 411 12.39 7.50 19.12
N ALA A 412 12.69 6.38 18.47
CA ALA A 412 11.68 5.50 17.86
C ALA A 412 10.61 5.09 18.89
N GLN A 413 11.04 4.66 20.08
CA GLN A 413 10.12 4.32 21.17
C GLN A 413 9.24 5.51 21.61
N THR A 414 9.77 6.73 21.55
CA THR A 414 9.01 7.95 21.86
C THR A 414 7.92 8.21 20.80
N LEU A 415 8.28 8.14 19.52
CA LEU A 415 7.35 8.30 18.39
C LEU A 415 6.24 7.23 18.43
N LEU A 416 6.61 5.97 18.58
CA LEU A 416 5.66 4.86 18.67
C LEU A 416 4.74 4.98 19.90
N THR A 417 5.23 5.55 21.00
CA THR A 417 4.40 5.83 22.17
C THR A 417 3.38 6.93 21.90
N GLN A 418 3.75 7.97 21.13
CA GLN A 418 2.81 9.01 20.70
C GLN A 418 1.73 8.43 19.78
N LEU A 419 2.11 7.61 18.80
CA LEU A 419 1.19 6.92 17.89
C LEU A 419 0.22 5.96 18.61
N ALA A 420 0.67 5.36 19.72
CA ALA A 420 -0.14 4.50 20.57
C ALA A 420 -1.02 5.27 21.57
N ALA A 421 -1.10 6.60 21.47
CA ALA A 421 -1.93 7.47 22.30
C ALA A 421 -2.95 8.27 21.46
N ALA A 422 -3.89 8.95 22.14
CA ALA A 422 -4.80 9.88 21.47
C ALA A 422 -4.03 11.10 20.92
N PRO A 423 -4.40 11.64 19.74
CA PRO A 423 -5.58 11.30 18.93
C PRO A 423 -5.39 10.14 17.94
N PHE A 424 -4.17 9.62 17.77
CA PHE A 424 -3.87 8.62 16.74
C PHE A 424 -4.57 7.28 16.95
N THR A 425 -4.80 6.86 18.20
CA THR A 425 -5.53 5.62 18.49
C THR A 425 -6.97 5.58 17.99
N SER A 426 -7.58 6.75 17.69
CA SER A 426 -8.91 6.83 17.08
C SER A 426 -8.88 6.90 15.56
N ILE A 427 -7.74 7.23 14.96
CA ILE A 427 -7.57 7.39 13.51
C ILE A 427 -7.01 6.11 12.89
N LEU A 428 -6.06 5.47 13.58
CA LEU A 428 -5.38 4.28 13.10
C LEU A 428 -6.24 3.02 13.26
N SER A 429 -6.17 2.16 12.26
CA SER A 429 -6.85 0.86 12.28
C SER A 429 -6.31 -0.06 13.38
N ALA A 430 -7.10 -1.06 13.78
CA ALA A 430 -6.64 -2.06 14.75
C ALA A 430 -5.42 -2.83 14.25
N SER A 431 -5.27 -3.03 12.94
CA SER A 431 -4.10 -3.68 12.36
C SER A 431 -2.85 -2.83 12.55
N ARG A 432 -2.90 -1.55 12.16
CA ARG A 432 -1.79 -0.59 12.33
C ARG A 432 -1.37 -0.44 13.80
N LEU A 433 -2.34 -0.43 14.72
CA LEU A 433 -2.03 -0.42 16.15
C LEU A 433 -1.33 -1.71 16.60
N ALA A 434 -1.70 -2.88 16.06
CA ALA A 434 -0.99 -4.12 16.37
C ALA A 434 0.49 -4.03 15.97
N ASP A 435 0.78 -3.49 14.78
CA ASP A 435 2.14 -3.32 14.26
C ASP A 435 2.94 -2.32 15.09
N ILE A 436 2.34 -1.18 15.47
CA ILE A 436 2.98 -0.21 16.38
C ILE A 436 3.36 -0.88 17.71
N PHE A 437 2.48 -1.69 18.29
CA PHE A 437 2.79 -2.40 19.53
C PHE A 437 3.84 -3.51 19.35
N LEU A 438 3.92 -4.14 18.17
CA LEU A 438 5.02 -5.07 17.84
C LEU A 438 6.35 -4.31 17.79
N ALA A 439 6.41 -3.23 17.01
CA ALA A 439 7.60 -2.40 16.85
C ALA A 439 8.10 -1.84 18.20
N ARG A 440 7.19 -1.45 19.11
CA ARG A 440 7.55 -1.04 20.48
C ARG A 440 8.20 -2.16 21.29
N GLY A 441 7.70 -3.38 21.14
CA GLY A 441 8.29 -4.55 21.79
C GLY A 441 9.68 -4.85 21.25
N ASP A 442 9.82 -4.82 19.92
CA ASP A 442 11.07 -5.08 19.22
C ASP A 442 12.13 -4.02 19.56
N THR A 443 11.74 -2.74 19.59
CA THR A 443 12.61 -1.61 19.98
C THR A 443 13.15 -1.78 21.40
N ASP A 444 12.30 -2.14 22.37
CA ASP A 444 12.73 -2.33 23.76
C ASP A 444 13.61 -3.59 23.91
N LEU A 445 13.38 -4.67 23.15
CA LEU A 445 14.26 -5.82 23.13
C LEU A 445 15.62 -5.53 22.48
N PHE A 446 15.66 -4.71 21.43
CA PHE A 446 16.92 -4.28 20.83
C PHE A 446 17.73 -3.45 21.83
N ARG A 447 17.10 -2.52 22.55
CA ARG A 447 17.77 -1.79 23.65
C ARG A 447 18.19 -2.71 24.79
N PHE A 448 17.41 -3.74 25.08
CA PHE A 448 17.79 -4.77 26.05
C PHE A 448 19.07 -5.49 25.61
N ARG A 449 19.19 -5.90 24.34
CA ARG A 449 20.42 -6.47 23.77
C ARG A 449 21.62 -5.55 23.97
N ILE A 450 21.50 -4.26 23.62
CA ILE A 450 22.57 -3.26 23.83
C ILE A 450 22.98 -3.19 25.30
N SER A 451 22.02 -3.23 26.23
CA SER A 451 22.33 -3.16 27.66
C SER A 451 23.11 -4.37 28.18
N LEU A 452 23.07 -5.52 27.48
CA LEU A 452 23.84 -6.72 27.82
C LEU A 452 25.32 -6.62 27.44
N LEU A 453 25.70 -5.70 26.55
CA LEU A 453 27.08 -5.52 26.10
C LEU A 453 28.01 -5.10 27.24
N GLU A 454 29.29 -5.47 27.12
CA GLU A 454 30.33 -5.06 28.07
C GLU A 454 30.65 -3.56 27.92
N ASN A 455 31.05 -2.92 29.02
CA ASN A 455 31.50 -1.51 29.06
C ASN A 455 30.48 -0.45 28.60
N VAL A 456 29.19 -0.75 28.61
CA VAL A 456 28.13 0.23 28.33
C VAL A 456 27.81 1.11 29.55
N LYS A 457 27.09 2.22 29.31
CA LYS A 457 26.71 3.17 30.37
C LYS A 457 25.92 2.45 31.48
N SER A 458 26.26 2.76 32.74
CA SER A 458 25.63 2.12 33.91
C SER A 458 24.10 2.32 33.98
N ALA A 459 23.61 3.44 33.44
CA ALA A 459 22.17 3.69 33.33
C ALA A 459 21.46 2.68 32.42
N TRP A 460 22.10 2.26 31.32
CA TRP A 460 21.54 1.28 30.38
C TRP A 460 21.50 -0.11 30.98
N VAL A 461 22.54 -0.49 31.73
CA VAL A 461 22.58 -1.77 32.46
C VAL A 461 21.45 -1.84 33.50
N LYS A 462 21.17 -0.74 34.19
CA LYS A 462 20.07 -0.66 35.17
C LYS A 462 18.67 -0.78 34.54
N SER A 463 18.52 -0.47 33.24
CA SER A 463 17.22 -0.57 32.56
C SER A 463 16.89 -1.97 32.01
N LYS A 464 17.82 -2.95 32.06
CA LYS A 464 17.65 -4.32 31.54
C LYS A 464 16.26 -4.92 31.85
N MET A 465 15.92 -4.98 33.14
CA MET A 465 14.68 -5.62 33.60
C MET A 465 13.42 -4.83 33.20
N VAL A 466 13.53 -3.51 33.08
CA VAL A 466 12.43 -2.65 32.66
C VAL A 466 12.16 -2.85 31.18
N LEU A 467 13.21 -2.87 30.35
CA LEU A 467 13.10 -3.04 28.89
C LEU A 467 12.46 -4.37 28.51
N VAL A 468 12.96 -5.48 29.04
CA VAL A 468 12.37 -6.80 28.75
C VAL A 468 10.95 -6.94 29.30
N GLY A 469 10.67 -6.32 30.46
CA GLY A 469 9.33 -6.28 31.04
C GLY A 469 8.33 -5.51 30.18
N ASN A 470 8.73 -4.34 29.68
CA ASN A 470 7.96 -3.49 28.79
C ASN A 470 7.69 -4.20 27.46
N ALA A 471 8.71 -4.81 26.84
CA ALA A 471 8.54 -5.55 25.60
C ALA A 471 7.43 -6.62 25.70
N GLY A 472 7.42 -7.39 26.79
CA GLY A 472 6.36 -8.36 27.07
C GLY A 472 4.96 -7.72 27.21
N VAL A 473 4.86 -6.51 27.77
CA VAL A 473 3.59 -5.75 27.81
C VAL A 473 3.16 -5.34 26.41
N PHE A 474 4.07 -4.83 25.60
CA PHE A 474 3.76 -4.35 24.26
C PHE A 474 3.33 -5.48 23.33
N TYR A 475 4.02 -6.63 23.35
CA TYR A 475 3.60 -7.79 22.56
C TYR A 475 2.22 -8.33 22.96
N ARG A 476 1.84 -8.27 24.24
CA ARG A 476 0.47 -8.61 24.66
C ARG A 476 -0.55 -7.59 24.14
N GLY A 477 -0.20 -6.30 24.10
CA GLY A 477 -0.99 -5.25 23.45
C GLY A 477 -1.19 -5.53 21.95
N ALA A 478 -0.11 -5.83 21.23
CA ALA A 478 -0.14 -6.20 19.82
C ALA A 478 -1.07 -7.39 19.57
N ARG A 479 -0.99 -8.43 20.41
CA ARG A 479 -1.88 -9.59 20.33
C ARG A 479 -3.37 -9.21 20.44
N THR A 480 -3.71 -8.29 21.34
CA THR A 480 -5.09 -7.81 21.53
C THR A 480 -5.58 -7.02 20.32
N TYR A 481 -4.75 -6.14 19.75
CA TYR A 481 -5.11 -5.39 18.55
C TYR A 481 -5.20 -6.27 17.31
N ALA A 482 -4.29 -7.23 17.14
CA ALA A 482 -4.35 -8.21 16.07
C ALA A 482 -5.62 -9.10 16.15
N GLU A 483 -6.07 -9.43 17.36
CA GLU A 483 -7.34 -10.14 17.55
C GLU A 483 -8.54 -9.27 17.15
N LYS A 484 -8.53 -7.97 17.46
CA LYS A 484 -9.56 -7.02 16.98
C LYS A 484 -9.54 -6.83 15.47
N ALA A 485 -8.36 -6.91 14.85
CA ALA A 485 -8.18 -6.80 13.40
C ALA A 485 -8.53 -8.09 12.65
N GLY A 486 -8.71 -9.23 13.34
CA GLY A 486 -8.89 -10.53 12.71
C GLY A 486 -7.59 -11.13 12.12
N ALA A 487 -6.44 -10.51 12.36
CA ALA A 487 -5.13 -10.91 11.83
C ALA A 487 -4.52 -12.08 12.64
N ALA A 488 -4.95 -13.31 12.34
CA ALA A 488 -4.54 -14.51 13.07
C ALA A 488 -3.01 -14.78 13.04
N GLY A 489 -2.35 -14.44 11.92
CA GLY A 489 -0.89 -14.53 11.76
C GLY A 489 -0.16 -13.62 12.76
N VAL A 490 -0.43 -12.32 12.68
CA VAL A 490 0.12 -11.27 13.56
C VAL A 490 -0.14 -11.59 15.03
N ARG A 491 -1.39 -11.97 15.37
CA ARG A 491 -1.76 -12.37 16.75
C ARG A 491 -0.84 -13.47 17.26
N SER A 492 -0.58 -14.47 16.43
CA SER A 492 0.24 -15.60 16.85
C SER A 492 1.73 -15.25 16.95
N THR A 493 2.24 -14.39 16.07
CA THR A 493 3.62 -13.86 16.17
C THR A 493 3.79 -13.03 17.44
N ALA A 494 2.87 -12.10 17.71
CA ALA A 494 2.84 -11.30 18.94
C ALA A 494 2.82 -12.17 20.20
N ASN A 495 2.02 -13.25 20.19
CA ASN A 495 1.98 -14.18 21.31
C ASN A 495 3.30 -14.96 21.50
N ALA A 496 3.98 -15.33 20.41
CA ALA A 496 5.30 -15.97 20.50
C ALA A 496 6.37 -15.00 21.01
N LYS A 497 6.44 -13.77 20.46
CA LYS A 497 7.36 -12.72 20.93
C LYS A 497 7.13 -12.38 22.42
N ALA A 498 5.87 -12.38 22.89
CA ALA A 498 5.55 -12.20 24.30
C ALA A 498 6.11 -13.31 25.21
N ILE A 499 6.10 -14.57 24.75
CA ILE A 499 6.70 -15.69 25.47
C ILE A 499 8.23 -15.54 25.50
N VAL A 500 8.87 -15.18 24.38
CA VAL A 500 10.31 -14.91 24.33
C VAL A 500 10.72 -13.85 25.37
N ALA A 501 10.01 -12.72 25.42
CA ALA A 501 10.27 -11.67 26.40
C ALA A 501 10.08 -12.17 27.85
N GLU A 502 9.12 -13.06 28.09
CA GLU A 502 8.90 -13.65 29.42
C GLU A 502 10.07 -14.55 29.84
N ILE A 503 10.54 -15.43 28.95
CA ILE A 503 11.67 -16.31 29.23
C ILE A 503 12.95 -15.49 29.43
N LEU A 504 13.21 -14.50 28.57
CA LEU A 504 14.36 -13.58 28.71
C LEU A 504 14.34 -12.86 30.07
N LYS A 505 13.16 -12.47 30.56
CA LYS A 505 13.02 -11.84 31.87
C LYS A 505 13.39 -12.79 33.02
N GLU A 506 12.99 -14.06 32.96
CA GLU A 506 13.34 -15.06 33.99
C GLU A 506 14.82 -15.42 33.93
N VAL A 507 15.39 -15.61 32.74
CA VAL A 507 16.83 -15.90 32.57
C VAL A 507 17.68 -14.74 33.11
N THR A 508 17.29 -13.49 32.81
CA THR A 508 18.01 -12.30 33.28
C THR A 508 17.90 -12.09 34.79
N SER A 509 16.80 -12.55 35.42
CA SER A 509 16.64 -12.50 36.87
C SER A 509 17.36 -13.64 37.61
N GLY A 510 17.98 -14.57 36.88
CA GLY A 510 18.62 -15.77 37.45
C GLY A 510 17.62 -16.86 37.86
N SER A 511 16.36 -16.73 37.45
CA SER A 511 15.28 -17.70 37.69
C SER A 511 15.32 -18.80 36.62
N GLN A 512 15.19 -20.06 37.05
CA GLN A 512 15.07 -21.22 36.14
C GLN A 512 13.64 -21.77 36.09
N VAL A 513 12.64 -20.94 36.41
CA VAL A 513 11.24 -21.37 36.44
C VAL A 513 10.71 -21.57 35.02
N THR A 514 10.34 -22.81 34.69
CA THR A 514 9.61 -23.16 33.47
C THR A 514 8.10 -23.08 33.71
N LYS A 515 7.38 -22.34 32.86
CA LYS A 515 5.91 -22.26 32.93
C LYS A 515 5.25 -23.22 31.94
N GLU A 516 4.14 -23.81 32.33
CA GLU A 516 3.35 -24.73 31.49
C GLU A 516 2.90 -24.07 30.16
N SER A 517 2.66 -22.75 30.17
CA SER A 517 2.32 -21.95 28.99
C SER A 517 3.39 -21.89 27.90
N TRP A 518 4.62 -22.32 28.20
CA TRP A 518 5.75 -22.35 27.28
C TRP A 518 5.90 -23.71 26.57
N GLN A 519 5.35 -24.78 27.16
CA GLN A 519 5.48 -26.15 26.66
C GLN A 519 4.56 -26.44 25.46
N GLY A 520 5.01 -27.29 24.54
CA GLY A 520 4.22 -27.75 23.39
C GLY A 520 4.10 -26.77 22.22
N ARG A 521 4.85 -25.65 22.23
CA ARG A 521 4.84 -24.62 21.15
C ARG A 521 6.20 -24.45 20.45
N SER A 522 7.09 -25.42 20.59
CA SER A 522 8.50 -25.33 20.20
C SER A 522 8.70 -24.92 18.75
N ALA A 523 8.10 -25.60 17.77
CA ALA A 523 8.34 -25.30 16.35
C ALA A 523 8.05 -23.84 15.95
N LYS A 524 6.94 -23.26 16.46
CA LYS A 524 6.55 -21.88 16.13
C LYS A 524 7.40 -20.87 16.89
N LEU A 525 7.72 -21.15 18.15
CA LEU A 525 8.59 -20.31 18.95
C LEU A 525 10.01 -20.29 18.36
N THR A 526 10.53 -21.42 17.92
CA THR A 526 11.82 -21.52 17.22
C THR A 526 11.80 -20.73 15.91
N LYS A 527 10.72 -20.77 15.12
CA LYS A 527 10.60 -19.94 13.91
C LYS A 527 10.69 -18.45 14.24
N VAL A 528 9.87 -17.98 15.19
CA VAL A 528 9.85 -16.55 15.59
C VAL A 528 11.17 -16.13 16.22
N LEU A 529 11.80 -17.00 17.01
CA LEU A 529 13.08 -16.70 17.64
C LEU A 529 14.21 -16.60 16.62
N LYS A 530 14.24 -17.45 15.58
CA LYS A 530 15.17 -17.31 14.45
C LYS A 530 14.97 -15.98 13.73
N GLN A 531 13.72 -15.63 13.43
CA GLN A 531 13.39 -14.34 12.82
C GLN A 531 13.87 -13.15 13.69
N MET A 532 13.64 -13.19 15.01
CA MET A 532 14.11 -12.13 15.92
C MET A 532 15.65 -12.01 15.99
N VAL A 533 16.37 -13.09 15.68
CA VAL A 533 17.83 -13.07 15.60
C VAL A 533 18.29 -12.51 14.25
N GLU A 534 17.67 -12.95 13.16
CA GLU A 534 17.92 -12.44 11.82
C GLU A 534 17.63 -10.93 11.73
N GLU A 535 16.60 -10.45 12.41
CA GLU A 535 16.24 -9.03 12.56
C GLU A 535 17.13 -8.28 13.57
N GLY A 536 18.10 -8.95 14.22
CA GLY A 536 19.01 -8.34 15.20
C GLY A 536 18.36 -7.94 16.53
N ILE A 537 17.07 -8.22 16.74
CA ILE A 537 16.31 -7.87 17.96
C ILE A 537 16.87 -8.61 19.18
N VAL A 538 17.28 -9.87 19.01
CA VAL A 538 17.87 -10.70 20.07
C VAL A 538 19.23 -11.25 19.60
N GLY A 539 20.24 -11.22 20.47
CA GLY A 539 21.56 -11.80 20.15
C GLY A 539 21.54 -13.32 20.06
N HIS A 540 22.34 -13.91 19.16
CA HIS A 540 22.47 -15.36 18.95
C HIS A 540 22.76 -16.12 20.26
N GLU A 541 23.63 -15.56 21.11
CA GLU A 541 24.02 -16.12 22.40
C GLU A 541 22.83 -16.26 23.38
N ASN A 542 21.79 -15.45 23.22
CA ASN A 542 20.60 -15.51 24.07
C ASN A 542 19.64 -16.62 23.60
N VAL A 543 19.72 -17.04 22.34
CA VAL A 543 18.78 -18.00 21.73
C VAL A 543 19.07 -19.46 22.09
N GLU A 544 20.35 -19.85 22.14
CA GLU A 544 20.74 -21.20 22.54
C GLU A 544 20.35 -21.53 23.99
N GLY A 545 20.32 -20.51 24.86
CA GLY A 545 19.82 -20.62 26.24
C GLY A 545 18.30 -20.76 26.30
N LEU A 546 17.57 -20.07 25.43
CA LEU A 546 16.11 -20.04 25.40
C LEU A 546 15.50 -21.35 24.92
N LEU A 547 16.10 -22.03 23.93
CA LEU A 547 15.57 -23.29 23.39
C LEU A 547 15.45 -24.38 24.46
N LYS A 548 16.33 -24.38 25.46
CA LYS A 548 16.30 -25.33 26.61
C LYS A 548 15.09 -25.17 27.53
N PHE A 549 14.38 -24.03 27.48
CA PHE A 549 13.18 -23.78 28.29
C PHE A 549 11.87 -24.14 27.55
N VAL A 550 11.98 -24.56 26.28
CA VAL A 550 10.86 -24.76 25.35
C VAL A 550 10.79 -26.22 24.87
N GLU A 551 11.91 -26.93 24.89
CA GLU A 551 11.98 -28.39 24.87
C GLU A 551 11.38 -28.99 26.16
#